data_AF-A0A229NWY4-F1
#
_entry.id   AF-A0A229NWY4-F1
#
_cell.length_a   1.000
_cell.length_b   1.000
_cell.length_c   1.000
_cell.angle_alpha   90.00
_cell.angle_beta   90.00
_cell.angle_gamma   90.00
#
_symmetry.space_group_name_H-M   'P 1'
#
loop_
_entity.id
_entity.type
_entity.pdbx_description
1 polymer ?
#
loop_
_entity_poly.entity_id
_entity_poly.type
_entity_poly.pdbx_seq_one_letter_code
_entity_poly.pdbx_strand_id
1 'polypeptide(L)'
;MWTSFSHNENLISDMFNVALALEEPWKLTHIEYDEQDEAWSLFIDFERGALFPCPNCGTACKAYDTEKKMWRHLDFWNWKTYLHARVPRTDCKNCNKVTLVPVKWSRPKSHFTLQFDAWAMRLMAEMPVNAAARELREHDTRMWRIFHHYVDQAMAEVDLTSVSRIAIDETSSRRGHRYITLFVDVDTKTVLFATEGKGKDTLARFNQHLHDKGAETAQIQEICCDMSVAFIRGIEEQFPTAEITFDKFHVMKMVNEAVDDVRKAEQKENPELKRTKYLWLKNETNLKAEQKEQLNNLTRSNLKTGRAYRLKLALQDLWTTPHLLADVYLRAWLGWARRSQLEPMIDLANTVKNHEEGILRWFHSKMTNGLLEGINGLVQAAKRKARGYRNVHNLIAMVYMTANKLRLPALGARRV
;
A
#
# COMPACT_ATOMS: atom_id res chain seq x y z
N MET A 1 -44.12 -35.36 -10.65
CA MET A 1 -44.07 -36.80 -10.35
C MET A 1 -42.67 -37.04 -9.83
N TRP A 2 -42.53 -37.24 -8.52
CA TRP A 2 -41.25 -37.26 -7.82
C TRP A 2 -40.54 -38.56 -8.15
N THR A 3 -39.53 -38.51 -9.01
CA THR A 3 -38.63 -39.64 -9.26
C THR A 3 -37.69 -39.77 -8.07
N SER A 4 -37.84 -40.89 -7.37
CA SER A 4 -36.85 -41.43 -6.43
C SER A 4 -35.44 -41.32 -7.00
N PHE A 5 -34.58 -40.60 -6.30
CA PHE A 5 -33.19 -40.32 -6.68
C PHE A 5 -32.38 -41.61 -6.87
N SER A 6 -31.57 -41.66 -7.93
CA SER A 6 -30.70 -42.80 -8.25
C SER A 6 -29.44 -42.81 -7.35
N HIS A 7 -28.81 -43.97 -7.16
CA HIS A 7 -27.68 -44.16 -6.22
C HIS A 7 -26.48 -43.21 -6.44
N ASN A 8 -26.28 -42.69 -7.67
CA ASN A 8 -25.24 -41.72 -8.01
C ASN A 8 -25.59 -40.27 -7.61
N GLU A 9 -26.87 -39.90 -7.56
CA GLU A 9 -27.31 -38.56 -7.15
C GLU A 9 -27.12 -38.34 -5.64
N ASN A 10 -27.22 -39.41 -4.84
CA ASN A 10 -26.91 -39.36 -3.42
C ASN A 10 -25.43 -39.03 -3.16
N LEU A 11 -24.49 -39.58 -3.94
CA LEU A 11 -23.06 -39.31 -3.74
C LEU A 11 -22.69 -37.84 -4.00
N ILE A 12 -23.24 -37.23 -5.05
CA ILE A 12 -23.01 -35.82 -5.38
C ILE A 12 -23.62 -34.92 -4.30
N SER A 13 -24.85 -35.22 -3.87
CA SER A 13 -25.52 -34.50 -2.78
C SER A 13 -24.75 -34.59 -1.47
N ASP A 14 -24.28 -35.78 -1.10
CA ASP A 14 -23.48 -36.02 0.11
C ASP A 14 -22.16 -35.26 0.07
N MET A 15 -21.48 -35.26 -1.09
CA MET A 15 -20.26 -34.48 -1.28
C MET A 15 -20.50 -32.98 -1.07
N PHE A 16 -21.56 -32.40 -1.66
CA PHE A 16 -21.87 -30.99 -1.45
C PHE A 16 -22.30 -30.67 -0.02
N ASN A 17 -23.02 -31.57 0.64
CA ASN A 17 -23.35 -31.42 2.06
C ASN A 17 -22.10 -31.33 2.93
N VAL A 18 -21.11 -32.22 2.68
CA VAL A 18 -19.80 -32.17 3.36
C VAL A 18 -19.04 -30.90 3.01
N ALA A 19 -19.00 -30.51 1.74
CA ALA A 19 -18.23 -29.36 1.28
C ALA A 19 -18.79 -28.01 1.78
N LEU A 20 -20.11 -27.87 1.85
CA LEU A 20 -20.76 -26.65 2.34
C LEU A 20 -20.75 -26.55 3.87
N ALA A 21 -20.62 -27.69 4.58
CA ALA A 21 -20.63 -27.77 6.04
C ALA A 21 -21.77 -26.95 6.67
N LEU A 22 -22.99 -27.12 6.13
CA LEU A 22 -24.17 -26.40 6.60
C LEU A 22 -24.49 -26.82 8.03
N GLU A 23 -24.71 -25.83 8.89
CA GLU A 23 -25.14 -26.05 10.27
C GLU A 23 -26.66 -26.01 10.37
N GLU A 24 -27.22 -26.74 11.34
CA GLU A 24 -28.63 -26.64 11.67
C GLU A 24 -29.06 -25.18 11.92
N PRO A 25 -30.25 -24.77 11.47
CA PRO A 25 -31.31 -25.59 10.86
C PRO A 25 -31.20 -25.70 9.32
N TRP A 26 -30.09 -25.29 8.72
CA TRP A 26 -29.92 -25.25 7.27
C TRP A 26 -29.58 -26.62 6.69
N LYS A 27 -30.18 -26.94 5.54
CA LYS A 27 -29.90 -28.17 4.80
C LYS A 27 -29.95 -27.95 3.30
N LEU A 28 -29.15 -28.71 2.56
CA LEU A 28 -29.25 -28.80 1.12
C LEU A 28 -30.49 -29.62 0.78
N THR A 29 -31.37 -29.07 -0.04
CA THR A 29 -32.65 -29.70 -0.40
C THR A 29 -32.60 -30.39 -1.76
N HIS A 30 -31.97 -29.75 -2.74
CA HIS A 30 -31.75 -30.30 -4.07
C HIS A 30 -30.63 -29.54 -4.76
N ILE A 31 -30.15 -30.12 -5.86
CA ILE A 31 -29.09 -29.61 -6.69
C ILE A 31 -29.57 -29.66 -8.14
N GLU A 32 -29.29 -28.61 -8.89
CA GLU A 32 -29.52 -28.56 -10.33
C GLU A 32 -28.20 -28.27 -11.04
N TYR A 33 -28.00 -28.86 -12.22
CA TYR A 33 -26.91 -28.53 -13.11
C TYR A 33 -27.47 -27.90 -14.38
N ASP A 34 -26.98 -26.72 -14.73
CA ASP A 34 -27.29 -26.04 -15.97
C ASP A 34 -26.18 -26.34 -17.00
N GLU A 35 -26.54 -27.10 -18.04
CA GLU A 35 -25.63 -27.45 -19.13
C GLU A 35 -25.25 -26.25 -20.01
N GLN A 36 -26.13 -25.24 -20.13
CA GLN A 36 -25.88 -24.08 -20.98
C GLN A 36 -24.91 -23.11 -20.33
N ASP A 37 -25.10 -22.87 -19.03
CA ASP A 37 -24.25 -21.97 -18.24
C ASP A 37 -23.05 -22.67 -17.57
N GLU A 38 -22.94 -23.99 -17.72
CA GLU A 38 -21.95 -24.85 -17.08
C GLU A 38 -21.86 -24.56 -15.56
N ALA A 39 -23.03 -24.63 -14.90
CA ALA A 39 -23.20 -24.14 -13.54
C ALA A 39 -24.02 -25.06 -12.64
N TRP A 40 -23.55 -25.25 -11.41
CA TRP A 40 -24.29 -25.88 -10.32
C TRP A 40 -25.14 -24.85 -9.57
N SER A 41 -26.40 -25.19 -9.32
CA SER A 41 -27.32 -24.45 -8.45
C SER A 41 -27.66 -25.31 -7.24
N LEU A 42 -27.16 -24.92 -6.07
CA LEU A 42 -27.33 -25.63 -4.81
C LEU A 42 -28.42 -24.96 -3.98
N PHE A 43 -29.54 -25.64 -3.74
CA PHE A 43 -30.69 -25.06 -3.07
C PHE A 43 -30.74 -25.42 -1.59
N ILE A 44 -30.48 -24.41 -0.77
CA ILE A 44 -30.42 -24.49 0.69
C ILE A 44 -31.75 -24.00 1.27
N ASP A 45 -32.28 -24.73 2.24
CA ASP A 45 -33.47 -24.35 2.97
C ASP A 45 -33.32 -24.68 4.45
N PHE A 46 -34.32 -24.34 5.25
CA PHE A 46 -34.35 -24.64 6.67
C PHE A 46 -35.61 -25.44 7.04
N GLU A 47 -35.53 -26.16 8.16
CA GLU A 47 -36.65 -26.98 8.61
C GLU A 47 -37.85 -26.14 9.06
N ARG A 48 -39.06 -26.59 8.72
CA ARG A 48 -40.28 -25.88 9.12
C ARG A 48 -40.40 -25.90 10.64
N GLY A 49 -40.58 -24.72 11.22
CA GLY A 49 -40.67 -24.55 12.68
C GLY A 49 -39.33 -24.24 13.35
N ALA A 50 -38.23 -24.18 12.59
CA ALA A 50 -36.95 -23.73 13.08
C ALA A 50 -37.02 -22.34 13.73
N LEU A 51 -36.21 -22.17 14.77
CA LEU A 51 -36.05 -20.91 15.48
C LEU A 51 -34.74 -20.24 15.03
N PHE A 52 -34.80 -18.94 14.83
CA PHE A 52 -33.66 -18.12 14.45
C PHE A 52 -33.43 -17.03 15.49
N PRO A 53 -32.17 -16.76 15.88
CA PRO A 53 -31.88 -15.66 16.79
C PRO A 53 -32.19 -14.33 16.09
N CYS A 54 -32.92 -13.45 16.78
CA CYS A 54 -33.15 -12.08 16.30
C CYS A 54 -31.80 -11.36 16.15
N PRO A 55 -31.46 -10.81 14.97
CA PRO A 55 -30.22 -10.09 14.75
C PRO A 55 -29.99 -8.87 15.67
N ASN A 56 -31.05 -8.30 16.24
CA ASN A 56 -30.97 -7.10 17.07
C ASN A 56 -30.82 -7.41 18.57
N CYS A 57 -31.48 -8.47 19.08
CA CYS A 57 -31.51 -8.77 20.53
C CYS A 57 -31.25 -10.24 20.90
N GLY A 58 -31.00 -11.11 19.92
CA GLY A 58 -30.68 -12.53 20.13
C GLY A 58 -31.87 -13.44 20.48
N THR A 59 -33.06 -12.88 20.78
CA THR A 59 -34.24 -13.69 21.12
C THR A 59 -34.59 -14.67 20.00
N ALA A 60 -34.80 -15.94 20.36
CA ALA A 60 -35.20 -16.98 19.42
C ALA A 60 -36.61 -16.69 18.85
N CYS A 61 -36.70 -16.55 17.53
CA CYS A 61 -37.92 -16.18 16.82
C CYS A 61 -38.22 -17.20 15.72
N LYS A 62 -39.50 -17.49 15.48
CA LYS A 62 -39.93 -18.24 14.29
C LYS A 62 -39.76 -17.36 13.04
N ALA A 63 -39.58 -18.00 11.88
CA ALA A 63 -39.65 -17.30 10.61
C ALA A 63 -41.06 -16.72 10.40
N TYR A 64 -41.14 -15.40 10.25
CA TYR A 64 -42.37 -14.68 9.90
C TYR A 64 -42.65 -14.81 8.40
N ASP A 65 -41.62 -14.57 7.59
CA ASP A 65 -41.62 -14.81 6.15
C ASP A 65 -40.18 -15.09 5.65
N THR A 66 -39.99 -15.13 4.33
CA THR A 66 -38.68 -15.42 3.72
C THR A 66 -38.38 -14.54 2.50
N GLU A 67 -37.10 -14.31 2.25
CA GLU A 67 -36.59 -13.69 1.03
C GLU A 67 -35.73 -14.70 0.27
N LYS A 68 -35.96 -14.88 -1.04
CA LYS A 68 -35.10 -15.72 -1.88
C LYS A 68 -33.83 -14.95 -2.20
N LYS A 69 -32.67 -15.54 -1.91
CA LYS A 69 -31.36 -14.96 -2.20
C LYS A 69 -30.50 -15.96 -2.95
N MET A 70 -29.56 -15.42 -3.72
CA MET A 70 -28.59 -16.17 -4.49
C MET A 70 -27.19 -15.60 -4.24
N TRP A 71 -26.21 -16.49 -4.04
CA TRP A 71 -24.81 -16.14 -3.92
C TRP A 71 -23.95 -16.94 -4.89
N ARG A 72 -23.04 -16.26 -5.55
CA ARG A 72 -21.95 -16.90 -6.27
C ARG A 72 -20.95 -17.49 -5.28
N HIS A 73 -20.75 -18.80 -5.35
CA HIS A 73 -19.75 -19.55 -4.58
C HIS A 73 -18.49 -19.80 -5.41
N LEU A 74 -17.48 -20.46 -4.83
CA LEU A 74 -16.33 -20.94 -5.58
C LEU A 74 -16.75 -21.92 -6.69
N ASP A 75 -15.93 -22.03 -7.71
CA ASP A 75 -16.11 -23.07 -8.73
C ASP A 75 -15.84 -24.43 -8.11
N PHE A 76 -16.80 -25.33 -8.26
CA PHE A 76 -16.56 -26.74 -8.05
C PHE A 76 -15.98 -27.31 -9.34
N TRP A 77 -14.70 -27.68 -9.27
CA TRP A 77 -13.86 -28.00 -10.43
C TRP A 77 -13.79 -26.83 -11.42
N ASN A 78 -14.48 -26.92 -12.55
CA ASN A 78 -14.52 -25.88 -13.57
C ASN A 78 -15.92 -25.30 -13.79
N TRP A 79 -16.91 -25.76 -13.02
CA TRP A 79 -18.29 -25.31 -13.14
C TRP A 79 -18.58 -24.18 -12.18
N LYS A 80 -19.32 -23.18 -12.65
CA LYS A 80 -19.80 -22.13 -11.75
C LYS A 80 -20.69 -22.75 -10.68
N THR A 81 -20.79 -22.11 -9.52
CA THR A 81 -21.66 -22.62 -8.46
C THR A 81 -22.38 -21.48 -7.78
N TYR A 82 -23.69 -21.63 -7.64
CA TYR A 82 -24.59 -20.68 -7.02
C TYR A 82 -25.31 -21.34 -5.84
N LEU A 83 -25.30 -20.67 -4.69
CA LEU A 83 -26.10 -21.05 -3.54
C LEU A 83 -27.40 -20.28 -3.60
N HIS A 84 -28.52 -20.99 -3.65
CA HIS A 84 -29.86 -20.41 -3.55
C HIS A 84 -30.39 -20.70 -2.15
N ALA A 85 -30.90 -19.70 -1.44
CA ALA A 85 -31.56 -19.96 -0.17
C ALA A 85 -32.79 -19.09 0.05
N ARG A 86 -33.78 -19.66 0.76
CA ARG A 86 -34.85 -18.87 1.38
C ARG A 86 -34.34 -18.39 2.73
N VAL A 87 -34.05 -17.10 2.84
CA VAL A 87 -33.55 -16.51 4.08
C VAL A 87 -34.72 -15.99 4.91
N PRO A 88 -34.89 -16.45 6.17
CA PRO A 88 -36.03 -16.05 6.97
C PRO A 88 -35.90 -14.61 7.46
N ARG A 89 -37.03 -13.90 7.57
CA ARG A 89 -37.14 -12.70 8.40
C ARG A 89 -37.88 -13.05 9.68
N THR A 90 -37.42 -12.47 10.79
CA THR A 90 -38.00 -12.66 12.12
C THR A 90 -38.74 -11.40 12.52
N ASP A 91 -40.02 -11.53 12.91
CA ASP A 91 -40.80 -10.47 13.57
C ASP A 91 -40.63 -10.63 15.08
N CYS A 92 -39.62 -9.93 15.63
CA CYS A 92 -39.25 -10.10 17.03
C CYS A 92 -40.12 -9.23 17.93
N LYS A 93 -40.95 -9.85 18.78
CA LYS A 93 -41.81 -9.15 19.75
C LYS A 93 -41.06 -8.48 20.91
N ASN A 94 -39.81 -8.89 21.16
CA ASN A 94 -39.00 -8.28 22.21
C ASN A 94 -38.44 -6.90 21.79
N CYS A 95 -37.96 -6.78 20.55
CA CYS A 95 -37.41 -5.51 20.05
C CYS A 95 -38.33 -4.78 19.04
N ASN A 96 -39.51 -5.34 18.74
CA ASN A 96 -40.50 -4.81 17.79
C ASN A 96 -39.92 -4.47 16.41
N LYS A 97 -38.99 -5.31 15.91
CA LYS A 97 -38.36 -5.15 14.60
C LYS A 97 -38.53 -6.41 13.77
N VAL A 98 -38.78 -6.20 12.47
CA VAL A 98 -38.71 -7.26 11.45
C VAL A 98 -37.32 -7.22 10.82
N THR A 99 -36.57 -8.31 10.94
CA THR A 99 -35.16 -8.36 10.51
C THR A 99 -34.83 -9.65 9.77
N LEU A 100 -34.11 -9.51 8.65
CA LEU A 100 -33.58 -10.64 7.89
C LEU A 100 -32.46 -11.33 8.71
N VAL A 101 -32.56 -12.64 8.86
CA VAL A 101 -31.57 -13.44 9.59
C VAL A 101 -30.27 -13.49 8.78
N PRO A 102 -29.10 -13.16 9.37
CA PRO A 102 -27.82 -13.29 8.68
C PRO A 102 -27.50 -14.75 8.43
N VAL A 103 -26.90 -15.03 7.27
CA VAL A 103 -26.37 -16.35 6.93
C VAL A 103 -24.89 -16.41 7.28
N LYS A 104 -24.39 -17.58 7.69
CA LYS A 104 -22.97 -17.75 8.06
C LYS A 104 -22.02 -17.75 6.87
N TRP A 105 -22.50 -18.06 5.67
CA TRP A 105 -21.67 -18.19 4.47
C TRP A 105 -21.57 -16.91 3.63
N SER A 106 -22.21 -15.80 4.00
CA SER A 106 -22.13 -14.54 3.25
C SER A 106 -22.32 -13.33 4.15
N ARG A 107 -21.57 -12.25 3.86
CA ARG A 107 -21.75 -10.96 4.53
C ARG A 107 -23.04 -10.26 4.09
N PRO A 108 -23.62 -9.37 4.91
CA PRO A 108 -24.81 -8.61 4.55
C PRO A 108 -24.66 -7.89 3.19
N LYS A 109 -25.72 -7.93 2.38
CA LYS A 109 -25.81 -7.30 1.04
C LYS A 109 -24.84 -7.85 -0.02
N SER A 110 -24.01 -8.85 0.30
CA SER A 110 -23.17 -9.49 -0.71
C SER A 110 -23.98 -10.50 -1.52
N HIS A 111 -23.60 -10.63 -2.80
CA HIS A 111 -24.06 -11.67 -3.71
C HIS A 111 -22.99 -12.76 -3.89
N PHE A 112 -22.01 -12.80 -2.99
CA PHE A 112 -20.93 -13.77 -2.96
C PHE A 112 -20.86 -14.43 -1.60
N THR A 113 -20.36 -15.65 -1.58
CA THR A 113 -20.05 -16.32 -0.32
C THR A 113 -18.74 -15.81 0.28
N LEU A 114 -18.54 -15.96 1.59
CA LEU A 114 -17.30 -15.59 2.29
C LEU A 114 -16.08 -16.33 1.72
N GLN A 115 -16.24 -17.58 1.31
CA GLN A 115 -15.17 -18.34 0.67
C GLN A 115 -14.80 -17.76 -0.70
N PHE A 116 -15.79 -17.34 -1.49
CA PHE A 116 -15.55 -16.64 -2.75
C PHE A 116 -14.83 -15.31 -2.51
N ASP A 117 -15.32 -14.49 -1.57
CA ASP A 117 -14.70 -13.22 -1.19
C ASP A 117 -13.22 -13.43 -0.81
N ALA A 118 -12.93 -14.44 0.04
CA ALA A 118 -11.56 -14.77 0.44
C ALA A 118 -10.67 -15.20 -0.73
N TRP A 119 -11.18 -16.02 -1.66
CA TRP A 119 -10.43 -16.44 -2.85
C TRP A 119 -10.18 -15.27 -3.81
N ALA A 120 -11.19 -14.43 -4.03
CA ALA A 120 -11.07 -13.23 -4.85
C ALA A 120 -10.01 -12.27 -4.29
N MET A 121 -10.01 -12.05 -2.97
CA MET A 121 -8.98 -11.25 -2.30
C MET A 121 -7.58 -11.81 -2.52
N ARG A 122 -7.39 -13.13 -2.45
CA ARG A 122 -6.09 -13.78 -2.69
C ARG A 122 -5.59 -13.56 -4.12
N LEU A 123 -6.47 -13.72 -5.11
CA LEU A 123 -6.12 -13.45 -6.51
C LEU A 123 -5.76 -11.98 -6.68
N MET A 124 -6.59 -11.05 -6.21
CA MET A 124 -6.34 -9.61 -6.33
C MET A 124 -5.07 -9.15 -5.59
N ALA A 125 -4.64 -9.89 -4.55
CA ALA A 125 -3.37 -9.67 -3.86
C ALA A 125 -2.13 -10.01 -4.70
N GLU A 126 -2.32 -10.82 -5.74
CA GLU A 126 -1.25 -11.40 -6.56
C GLU A 126 -1.33 -10.96 -8.02
N MET A 127 -2.46 -10.48 -8.51
CA MET A 127 -2.64 -10.06 -9.90
C MET A 127 -3.57 -8.84 -10.03
N PRO A 128 -3.55 -8.13 -11.16
CA PRO A 128 -4.46 -7.02 -11.40
C PRO A 128 -5.92 -7.46 -11.24
N VAL A 129 -6.77 -6.58 -10.69
CA VAL A 129 -8.18 -6.89 -10.42
C VAL A 129 -8.93 -7.35 -11.67
N ASN A 130 -8.63 -6.80 -12.85
CA ASN A 130 -9.26 -7.24 -14.10
C ASN A 130 -8.80 -8.65 -14.55
N ALA A 131 -7.60 -9.09 -14.17
CA ALA A 131 -7.13 -10.44 -14.40
C ALA A 131 -7.80 -11.41 -13.43
N ALA A 132 -7.87 -11.07 -12.15
CA ALA A 132 -8.62 -11.83 -11.15
C ALA A 132 -10.11 -11.97 -11.53
N ALA A 133 -10.73 -10.89 -12.03
CA ALA A 133 -12.10 -10.91 -12.50
C ALA A 133 -12.33 -11.89 -13.66
N ARG A 134 -11.40 -11.95 -14.64
CA ARG A 134 -11.46 -12.94 -15.73
C ARG A 134 -11.33 -14.37 -15.22
N GLU A 135 -10.38 -14.61 -14.31
CA GLU A 135 -10.18 -15.93 -13.69
C GLU A 135 -11.45 -16.39 -12.96
N LEU A 136 -12.10 -15.48 -12.23
CA LEU A 136 -13.31 -15.76 -11.47
C LEU A 136 -14.59 -15.78 -12.33
N ARG A 137 -14.49 -15.49 -13.63
CA ARG A 137 -15.60 -15.31 -14.57
C ARG A 137 -16.64 -14.30 -14.07
N GLU A 138 -16.15 -13.18 -13.54
CA GLU A 138 -16.94 -12.11 -12.93
C GLU A 138 -16.55 -10.72 -13.45
N HIS A 139 -17.41 -9.72 -13.22
CA HIS A 139 -17.12 -8.35 -13.63
C HIS A 139 -16.17 -7.65 -12.63
N ASP A 140 -15.22 -6.86 -13.14
CA ASP A 140 -14.18 -6.21 -12.32
C ASP A 140 -14.75 -5.24 -11.28
N THR A 141 -15.84 -4.54 -11.59
CA THR A 141 -16.54 -3.66 -10.65
C THR A 141 -17.06 -4.41 -9.42
N ARG A 142 -17.49 -5.67 -9.56
CA ARG A 142 -17.88 -6.52 -8.42
C ARG A 142 -16.66 -6.89 -7.60
N MET A 143 -15.53 -7.19 -8.25
CA MET A 143 -14.26 -7.50 -7.57
C MET A 143 -13.74 -6.30 -6.78
N TRP A 144 -13.80 -5.09 -7.34
CA TRP A 144 -13.44 -3.87 -6.60
C TRP A 144 -14.32 -3.63 -5.38
N ARG A 145 -15.62 -3.99 -5.41
CA ARG A 145 -16.50 -3.89 -4.22
C ARG A 145 -16.13 -4.89 -3.12
N ILE A 146 -15.67 -6.09 -3.48
CA ILE A 146 -15.10 -7.04 -2.52
C ILE A 146 -13.80 -6.46 -1.96
N PHE A 147 -12.92 -6.00 -2.85
CA PHE A 147 -11.61 -5.49 -2.50
C PHE A 147 -11.67 -4.32 -1.51
N HIS A 148 -12.43 -3.28 -1.84
CA HIS A 148 -12.59 -2.11 -0.97
C HIS A 148 -13.22 -2.48 0.36
N HIS A 149 -14.22 -3.36 0.41
CA HIS A 149 -14.80 -3.77 1.68
C HIS A 149 -13.76 -4.28 2.69
N TYR A 150 -12.89 -5.19 2.26
CA TYR A 150 -11.90 -5.78 3.17
C TYR A 150 -10.71 -4.85 3.44
N VAL A 151 -10.24 -4.11 2.43
CA VAL A 151 -9.14 -3.16 2.61
C VAL A 151 -9.57 -1.99 3.50
N ASP A 152 -10.75 -1.42 3.27
CA ASP A 152 -11.27 -0.31 4.08
C ASP A 152 -11.54 -0.76 5.51
N GLN A 153 -12.10 -1.96 5.72
CA GLN A 153 -12.26 -2.52 7.06
C GLN A 153 -10.90 -2.69 7.76
N ALA A 154 -9.92 -3.28 7.08
CA ALA A 154 -8.58 -3.47 7.64
C ALA A 154 -7.93 -2.13 8.02
N MET A 155 -8.07 -1.10 7.19
CA MET A 155 -7.56 0.23 7.47
C MET A 155 -8.35 0.96 8.57
N ALA A 156 -9.65 0.69 8.70
CA ALA A 156 -10.47 1.20 9.80
C ALA A 156 -10.05 0.61 11.16
N GLU A 157 -9.49 -0.60 11.19
CA GLU A 157 -8.97 -1.26 12.39
C GLU A 157 -7.54 -0.84 12.76
N VAL A 158 -6.82 -0.12 11.89
CA VAL A 158 -5.46 0.39 12.20
C VAL A 158 -5.52 1.36 13.38
N ASP A 159 -4.80 1.01 14.45
CA ASP A 159 -4.57 1.86 15.61
C ASP A 159 -3.41 2.84 15.32
N LEU A 160 -3.65 4.12 15.59
CA LEU A 160 -2.68 5.20 15.40
C LEU A 160 -2.21 5.81 16.71
N THR A 161 -2.70 5.34 17.87
CA THR A 161 -2.47 5.97 19.18
C THR A 161 -1.05 5.80 19.73
N SER A 162 -0.26 4.89 19.15
CA SER A 162 1.13 4.64 19.52
C SER A 162 2.15 5.13 18.48
N VAL A 163 1.71 5.81 17.42
CA VAL A 163 2.58 6.19 16.30
C VAL A 163 3.33 7.45 16.67
N SER A 164 4.66 7.41 16.80
CA SER A 164 5.45 8.62 17.10
C SER A 164 6.39 9.06 15.97
N ARG A 165 6.74 8.15 15.07
CA ARG A 165 7.74 8.40 14.01
C ARG A 165 7.21 8.01 12.65
N ILE A 166 7.04 9.01 11.78
CA ILE A 166 6.46 8.80 10.45
C ILE A 166 7.44 9.21 9.35
N ALA A 167 7.34 8.53 8.22
CA ALA A 167 7.98 8.95 6.99
C ALA A 167 6.91 9.35 5.97
N ILE A 168 7.21 10.38 5.18
CA ILE A 168 6.30 10.97 4.19
C ILE A 168 7.01 11.08 2.84
N ASP A 169 6.35 10.65 1.77
CA ASP A 169 6.85 10.80 0.40
C ASP A 169 5.72 10.85 -0.64
N GLU A 170 6.01 11.44 -1.80
CA GLU A 170 5.11 11.58 -2.94
C GLU A 170 5.43 10.57 -4.03
N THR A 171 4.44 9.79 -4.43
CA THR A 171 4.54 8.91 -5.59
C THR A 171 3.62 9.35 -6.71
N SER A 172 4.12 9.36 -7.96
CA SER A 172 3.30 9.64 -9.13
C SER A 172 2.24 8.55 -9.35
N SER A 173 0.96 8.95 -9.35
CA SER A 173 -0.18 8.07 -9.64
C SER A 173 -0.37 7.87 -11.15
N ARG A 174 -0.14 8.90 -11.98
CA ARG A 174 -0.22 8.82 -13.47
C ARG A 174 0.72 9.84 -14.14
N ARG A 175 1.02 9.65 -15.43
CA ARG A 175 1.64 10.70 -16.27
C ARG A 175 0.73 11.94 -16.29
N GLY A 176 1.32 13.14 -16.16
CA GLY A 176 0.58 14.42 -16.17
C GLY A 176 0.23 14.98 -14.78
N HIS A 177 1.21 15.08 -13.87
CA HIS A 177 1.11 15.78 -12.58
C HIS A 177 0.00 15.30 -11.61
N ARG A 178 -0.25 13.99 -11.52
CA ARG A 178 -1.09 13.41 -10.45
C ARG A 178 -0.22 12.60 -9.49
N TYR A 179 -0.36 12.89 -8.20
CA TYR A 179 0.45 12.35 -7.12
C TYR A 179 -0.44 11.72 -6.05
N ILE A 180 0.10 10.75 -5.32
CA ILE A 180 -0.40 10.33 -4.02
C ILE A 180 0.70 10.59 -3.00
N THR A 181 0.32 11.00 -1.80
CA THR A 181 1.24 11.09 -0.66
C THR A 181 1.02 9.90 0.24
N LEU A 182 2.11 9.26 0.67
CA LEU A 182 2.10 8.12 1.58
C LEU A 182 2.63 8.54 2.94
N PHE A 183 1.93 8.12 3.99
CA PHE A 183 2.32 8.30 5.39
C PHE A 183 2.56 6.91 5.98
N VAL A 184 3.78 6.69 6.46
CA VAL A 184 4.24 5.36 6.88
C VAL A 184 4.81 5.46 8.29
N ASP A 185 4.36 4.59 9.19
CA ASP A 185 5.03 4.39 10.46
C ASP A 185 6.36 3.68 10.21
N VAL A 186 7.45 4.30 10.64
CA VAL A 186 8.81 3.77 10.43
C VAL A 186 9.06 2.54 11.30
N ASP A 187 8.37 2.43 12.44
CA ASP A 187 8.63 1.41 13.45
C ASP A 187 7.91 0.09 13.13
N THR A 188 6.59 0.13 12.92
CA THR A 188 5.84 -1.06 12.48
C THR A 188 5.98 -1.33 10.98
N LYS A 189 6.55 -0.35 10.24
CA LYS A 189 6.71 -0.36 8.79
C LYS A 189 5.37 -0.35 8.04
N THR A 190 4.31 0.17 8.65
CA THR A 190 2.92 0.11 8.12
C THR A 190 2.56 1.40 7.40
N VAL A 191 1.93 1.31 6.23
CA VAL A 191 1.30 2.47 5.59
C VAL A 191 0.06 2.84 6.38
N LEU A 192 0.09 3.97 7.07
CA LEU A 192 -1.00 4.44 7.93
C LEU A 192 -2.09 5.12 7.11
N PHE A 193 -1.67 5.93 6.15
CA PHE A 193 -2.56 6.77 5.37
C PHE A 193 -1.96 7.04 3.99
N ALA A 194 -2.82 7.10 2.99
CA ALA A 194 -2.48 7.47 1.63
C ALA A 194 -3.60 8.33 1.05
N THR A 195 -3.23 9.43 0.39
CA THR A 195 -4.21 10.40 -0.12
C THR A 195 -3.78 10.98 -1.46
N GLU A 196 -4.74 11.40 -2.28
CA GLU A 196 -4.47 12.08 -3.55
C GLU A 196 -3.87 13.45 -3.30
N GLY A 197 -2.95 13.88 -4.16
CA GLY A 197 -2.31 15.20 -4.09
C GLY A 197 -0.90 15.16 -3.52
N LYS A 198 -0.39 16.36 -3.26
CA LYS A 198 0.97 16.61 -2.80
C LYS A 198 1.05 17.84 -1.88
N GLY A 199 2.11 17.93 -1.09
CA GLY A 199 2.40 19.08 -0.23
C GLY A 199 1.41 19.31 0.91
N LYS A 200 1.21 20.58 1.28
CA LYS A 200 0.54 21.00 2.52
C LYS A 200 -0.84 20.37 2.77
N ASP A 201 -1.70 20.28 1.75
CA ASP A 201 -3.08 19.79 1.95
C ASP A 201 -3.14 18.32 2.37
N THR A 202 -2.13 17.52 2.00
CA THR A 202 -2.09 16.08 2.34
C THR A 202 -1.75 15.88 3.81
N LEU A 203 -0.89 16.74 4.37
CA LEU A 203 -0.58 16.79 5.80
C LEU A 203 -1.79 17.18 6.65
N ALA A 204 -2.57 18.17 6.21
CA ALA A 204 -3.82 18.54 6.90
C ALA A 204 -4.83 17.37 6.92
N ARG A 205 -4.97 16.65 5.79
CA ARG A 205 -5.82 15.44 5.74
C ARG A 205 -5.30 14.33 6.65
N PHE A 206 -3.99 14.15 6.74
CA PHE A 206 -3.41 13.17 7.64
C PHE A 206 -3.62 13.55 9.12
N ASN A 207 -3.45 14.82 9.47
CA ASN A 207 -3.73 15.31 10.82
C ASN A 207 -5.21 15.09 11.21
N GLN A 208 -6.15 15.39 10.29
CA GLN A 208 -7.56 15.06 10.49
C GLN A 208 -7.76 13.54 10.68
N HIS A 209 -7.08 12.71 9.89
CA HIS A 209 -7.17 11.25 10.01
C HIS A 209 -6.66 10.74 11.38
N LEU A 210 -5.61 11.35 11.94
CA LEU A 210 -5.15 11.05 13.30
C LEU A 210 -6.25 11.36 14.33
N HIS A 211 -6.85 12.55 14.24
CA HIS A 211 -7.95 12.93 15.14
C HIS A 211 -9.16 12.01 15.03
N ASP A 212 -9.57 11.64 13.81
CA ASP A 212 -10.67 10.70 13.58
C ASP A 212 -10.41 9.32 14.19
N LYS A 213 -9.13 8.97 14.37
CA LYS A 213 -8.65 7.73 14.99
C LYS A 213 -8.35 7.86 16.48
N GLY A 214 -8.63 9.01 17.10
CA GLY A 214 -8.36 9.28 18.51
C GLY A 214 -6.88 9.50 18.86
N ALA A 215 -6.04 9.75 17.85
CA ALA A 215 -4.63 10.06 18.02
C ALA A 215 -4.42 11.58 18.16
N GLU A 216 -3.61 12.00 19.13
CA GLU A 216 -3.19 13.38 19.29
C GLU A 216 -2.05 13.74 18.32
N THR A 217 -2.10 14.91 17.71
CA THR A 217 -1.06 15.44 16.81
C THR A 217 0.32 15.52 17.50
N ALA A 218 0.35 15.90 18.77
CA ALA A 218 1.58 16.11 19.55
C ALA A 218 2.36 14.81 19.81
N GLN A 219 1.74 13.64 19.60
CA GLN A 219 2.44 12.37 19.74
C GLN A 219 3.43 12.11 18.60
N ILE A 220 3.23 12.76 17.43
CA ILE A 220 4.16 12.68 16.32
C ILE A 220 5.40 13.51 16.68
N GLN A 221 6.49 12.82 16.99
CA GLN A 221 7.74 13.43 17.46
C GLN A 221 8.77 13.56 16.34
N GLU A 222 8.81 12.65 15.37
CA GLU A 222 9.76 12.71 14.27
C GLU A 222 9.09 12.46 12.92
N ILE A 223 9.44 13.30 11.94
CA ILE A 223 8.93 13.20 10.57
C ILE A 223 10.12 13.15 9.61
N CYS A 224 10.21 12.06 8.84
CA CYS A 224 11.19 11.93 7.76
C CYS A 224 10.56 12.30 6.41
N CYS A 225 11.13 13.27 5.71
CA CYS A 225 10.63 13.72 4.40
C CYS A 225 11.76 14.18 3.47
N ASP A 226 11.41 14.57 2.25
CA ASP A 226 12.32 15.28 1.35
C ASP A 226 12.47 16.76 1.78
N MET A 227 13.34 17.51 1.09
CA MET A 227 13.56 18.94 1.34
C MET A 227 12.55 19.84 0.61
N SER A 228 11.37 19.35 0.26
CA SER A 228 10.32 20.16 -0.37
C SER A 228 9.83 21.25 0.59
N VAL A 229 9.90 22.50 0.14
CA VAL A 229 9.37 23.67 0.86
C VAL A 229 7.88 23.49 1.22
N ALA A 230 7.12 22.81 0.37
CA ALA A 230 5.70 22.56 0.63
C ALA A 230 5.48 21.55 1.76
N PHE A 231 6.35 20.53 1.90
CA PHE A 231 6.29 19.60 3.02
C PHE A 231 6.74 20.24 4.31
N ILE A 232 7.87 20.95 4.30
CA ILE A 232 8.41 21.63 5.49
C ILE A 232 7.35 22.55 6.08
N ARG A 233 6.77 23.45 5.27
CA ARG A 233 5.72 24.37 5.73
C ARG A 233 4.47 23.64 6.23
N GLY A 234 4.07 22.57 5.56
CA GLY A 234 2.93 21.78 6.00
C GLY A 234 3.19 21.07 7.32
N ILE A 235 4.41 20.59 7.54
CA ILE A 235 4.82 19.91 8.77
C ILE A 235 4.88 20.92 9.91
N GLU A 236 5.54 22.06 9.72
CA GLU A 236 5.62 23.13 10.73
C GLU A 236 4.24 23.64 11.16
N GLU A 237 3.28 23.67 10.24
CA GLU A 237 1.92 24.12 10.54
C GLU A 237 1.04 23.05 11.20
N GLN A 238 1.13 21.80 10.74
CA GLN A 238 0.25 20.72 11.21
C GLN A 238 0.86 19.95 12.39
N PHE A 239 2.18 19.89 12.50
CA PHE A 239 2.94 19.13 13.51
C PHE A 239 4.05 20.01 14.11
N PRO A 240 3.71 21.12 14.79
CA PRO A 240 4.67 22.13 15.22
C PRO A 240 5.71 21.63 16.25
N THR A 241 5.43 20.52 16.93
CA THR A 241 6.32 19.89 17.91
C THR A 241 7.20 18.80 17.31
N ALA A 242 6.98 18.43 16.03
CA ALA A 242 7.69 17.35 15.38
C ALA A 242 9.04 17.82 14.82
N GLU A 243 10.07 16.99 15.03
CA GLU A 243 11.40 17.21 14.49
C GLU A 243 11.49 16.67 13.07
N ILE A 244 11.96 17.48 12.13
CA ILE A 244 12.08 17.12 10.71
C ILE A 244 13.44 16.47 10.47
N THR A 245 13.44 15.24 9.94
CA THR A 245 14.64 14.58 9.42
C THR A 245 14.60 14.58 7.89
N PHE A 246 15.63 15.10 7.24
CA PHE A 246 15.74 14.99 5.78
C PHE A 246 16.38 13.67 5.37
N ASP A 247 15.79 13.02 4.38
CA ASP A 247 16.30 11.76 3.87
C ASP A 247 17.65 11.91 3.16
N LYS A 248 18.64 11.13 3.61
CA LYS A 248 20.00 11.13 3.07
C LYS A 248 20.06 10.86 1.56
N PHE A 249 19.14 10.05 1.02
CA PHE A 249 19.12 9.75 -0.41
C PHE A 249 18.80 11.00 -1.23
N HIS A 250 17.87 11.84 -0.77
CA HIS A 250 17.55 13.11 -1.42
C HIS A 250 18.75 14.08 -1.39
N VAL A 251 19.47 14.15 -0.27
CA VAL A 251 20.73 14.93 -0.19
C VAL A 251 21.76 14.41 -1.20
N MET A 252 21.95 13.08 -1.25
CA MET A 252 22.88 12.45 -2.20
C MET A 252 22.45 12.59 -3.66
N LYS A 253 21.15 12.70 -3.93
CA LYS A 253 20.61 12.96 -5.27
C LYS A 253 20.97 14.37 -5.74
N MET A 254 20.80 15.39 -4.89
CA MET A 254 21.15 16.77 -5.25
C MET A 254 22.64 16.92 -5.55
N VAL A 255 23.53 16.29 -4.78
CA VAL A 255 24.97 16.36 -5.07
C VAL A 255 25.33 15.62 -6.36
N ASN A 256 24.65 14.51 -6.67
CA ASN A 256 24.81 13.82 -7.95
C ASN A 256 24.37 14.69 -9.14
N GLU A 257 23.27 15.44 -8.99
CA GLU A 257 22.80 16.40 -9.99
C GLU A 257 23.81 17.54 -10.18
N ALA A 258 24.32 18.13 -9.10
CA ALA A 258 25.34 19.16 -9.15
C ALA A 258 26.64 18.69 -9.84
N VAL A 259 27.10 17.46 -9.56
CA VAL A 259 28.24 16.85 -10.27
C VAL A 259 27.95 16.69 -11.76
N ASP A 260 26.75 16.21 -12.13
CA ASP A 260 26.39 16.03 -13.53
C ASP A 260 26.26 17.38 -14.26
N ASP A 261 25.85 18.45 -13.58
CA ASP A 261 25.75 19.78 -14.17
C ASP A 261 27.12 20.43 -14.38
N VAL A 262 28.05 20.28 -13.43
CA VAL A 262 29.47 20.65 -13.65
C VAL A 262 30.04 19.86 -14.84
N ARG A 263 29.77 18.56 -14.90
CA ARG A 263 30.21 17.69 -16.00
C ARG A 263 29.65 18.15 -17.34
N LYS A 264 28.35 18.44 -17.43
CA LYS A 264 27.70 18.91 -18.67
C LYS A 264 28.30 20.24 -19.14
N ALA A 265 28.57 21.16 -18.22
CA ALA A 265 29.20 22.44 -18.55
C ALA A 265 30.62 22.24 -19.09
N GLU A 266 31.45 21.45 -18.40
CA GLU A 266 32.84 21.21 -18.76
C GLU A 266 33.02 20.32 -20.01
N GLN A 267 32.10 19.38 -20.24
CA GLN A 267 32.11 18.47 -21.40
C GLN A 267 32.10 19.23 -22.75
N LYS A 268 31.56 20.46 -22.78
CA LYS A 268 31.54 21.29 -24.00
C LYS A 268 32.95 21.58 -24.52
N GLU A 269 33.90 21.73 -23.61
CA GLU A 269 35.30 22.05 -23.91
C GLU A 269 36.22 20.82 -23.79
N ASN A 270 35.78 19.78 -23.06
CA ASN A 270 36.57 18.58 -22.77
C ASN A 270 35.86 17.31 -23.27
N PRO A 271 36.18 16.83 -24.50
CA PRO A 271 35.53 15.66 -25.10
C PRO A 271 35.67 14.36 -24.30
N GLU A 272 36.72 14.22 -23.48
CA GLU A 272 36.94 13.05 -22.62
C GLU A 272 35.83 12.82 -21.58
N LEU A 273 35.02 13.85 -21.28
CA LEU A 273 33.86 13.75 -20.41
C LEU A 273 32.60 13.21 -21.11
N LYS A 274 32.67 12.94 -22.42
CA LYS A 274 31.54 12.32 -23.15
C LYS A 274 31.32 10.90 -22.62
N ARG A 275 30.05 10.57 -22.37
CA ARG A 275 29.62 9.24 -21.89
C ARG A 275 30.22 8.82 -20.54
N THR A 276 30.76 9.75 -19.75
CA THR A 276 31.33 9.45 -18.42
C THR A 276 30.36 9.63 -17.26
N LYS A 277 29.12 10.10 -17.49
CA LYS A 277 28.11 10.38 -16.44
C LYS A 277 28.08 9.32 -15.32
N TYR A 278 27.90 8.05 -15.68
CA TYR A 278 27.77 6.98 -14.70
C TYR A 278 29.09 6.59 -14.01
N LEU A 279 30.25 7.03 -14.49
CA LEU A 279 31.52 6.89 -13.75
C LEU A 279 31.49 7.74 -12.48
N TRP A 280 30.94 8.95 -12.56
CA TRP A 280 30.91 9.91 -11.45
C TRP A 280 29.75 9.66 -10.47
N LEU A 281 28.63 9.12 -10.94
CA LEU A 281 27.42 8.99 -10.11
C LEU A 281 27.36 7.69 -9.31
N LYS A 282 27.92 6.59 -9.82
CA LYS A 282 27.94 5.30 -9.12
C LYS A 282 28.85 5.36 -7.88
N ASN A 283 28.56 4.50 -6.91
CA ASN A 283 29.50 4.17 -5.85
C ASN A 283 30.68 3.37 -6.43
N GLU A 284 31.87 3.57 -5.88
CA GLU A 284 33.09 2.93 -6.36
C GLU A 284 33.00 1.39 -6.35
N THR A 285 32.30 0.83 -5.36
CA THR A 285 32.02 -0.61 -5.25
C THR A 285 31.23 -1.17 -6.43
N ASN A 286 30.46 -0.34 -7.13
CA ASN A 286 29.58 -0.72 -8.24
C ASN A 286 30.19 -0.46 -9.63
N LEU A 287 31.45 0.00 -9.67
CA LEU A 287 32.20 0.23 -10.90
C LEU A 287 32.94 -1.04 -11.32
N LYS A 288 32.90 -1.36 -12.62
CA LYS A 288 33.76 -2.39 -13.21
C LYS A 288 35.23 -1.97 -13.16
N ALA A 289 36.16 -2.92 -13.25
CA ALA A 289 37.61 -2.64 -13.23
C ALA A 289 38.02 -1.56 -14.24
N GLU A 290 37.59 -1.68 -15.50
CA GLU A 290 37.83 -0.70 -16.57
C GLU A 290 37.26 0.70 -16.22
N GLN A 291 36.07 0.74 -15.60
CA GLN A 291 35.44 1.99 -15.19
C GLN A 291 36.19 2.67 -14.04
N LYS A 292 36.77 1.89 -13.13
CA LYS A 292 37.62 2.40 -12.04
C LYS A 292 38.90 2.99 -12.58
N GLU A 293 39.56 2.31 -13.52
CA GLU A 293 40.77 2.82 -14.17
C GLU A 293 40.48 4.13 -14.91
N GLN A 294 39.40 4.17 -15.70
CA GLN A 294 38.98 5.37 -16.39
C GLN A 294 38.67 6.53 -15.43
N LEU A 295 37.95 6.25 -14.33
CA LEU A 295 37.65 7.26 -13.30
C LEU A 295 38.93 7.76 -12.61
N ASN A 296 39.88 6.88 -12.32
CA ASN A 296 41.18 7.24 -11.73
C ASN A 296 41.98 8.16 -12.65
N ASN A 297 41.99 7.88 -13.96
CA ASN A 297 42.65 8.74 -14.93
C ASN A 297 42.00 10.14 -14.97
N LEU A 298 40.67 10.20 -15.07
CA LEU A 298 39.93 11.47 -15.13
C LEU A 298 40.02 12.28 -13.84
N THR A 299 40.06 11.63 -12.67
CA THR A 299 40.17 12.31 -11.37
C THR A 299 41.58 12.84 -11.07
N ARG A 300 42.60 12.33 -11.77
CA ARG A 300 43.99 12.83 -11.72
C ARG A 300 44.24 14.00 -12.67
N SER A 301 43.38 14.19 -13.67
CA SER A 301 43.40 15.36 -14.54
C SER A 301 42.91 16.63 -13.83
N ASN A 302 43.19 17.81 -14.39
CA ASN A 302 42.77 19.11 -13.85
C ASN A 302 41.30 19.46 -14.19
N LEU A 303 40.40 18.48 -14.09
CA LEU A 303 38.99 18.63 -14.43
C LEU A 303 38.19 19.19 -13.25
N LYS A 304 37.35 20.20 -13.52
CA LYS A 304 36.34 20.73 -12.60
C LYS A 304 35.39 19.62 -12.14
N THR A 305 35.04 18.69 -13.04
CA THR A 305 34.24 17.50 -12.73
C THR A 305 34.91 16.62 -11.68
N GLY A 306 36.23 16.43 -11.76
CA GLY A 306 37.00 15.69 -10.75
C GLY A 306 36.96 16.37 -9.38
N ARG A 307 37.03 17.70 -9.34
CA ARG A 307 36.88 18.49 -8.10
C ARG A 307 35.46 18.37 -7.52
N ALA A 308 34.43 18.47 -8.36
CA ALA A 308 33.04 18.25 -7.96
C ALA A 308 32.83 16.83 -7.40
N TYR A 309 33.42 15.81 -8.03
CA TYR A 309 33.34 14.44 -7.56
C TYR A 309 33.97 14.25 -6.17
N ARG A 310 35.10 14.92 -5.86
CA ARG A 310 35.68 14.88 -4.51
C ARG A 310 34.77 15.52 -3.45
N LEU A 311 34.09 16.61 -3.79
CA LEU A 311 33.06 17.23 -2.92
C LEU A 311 31.90 16.27 -2.66
N LYS A 312 31.44 15.54 -3.68
CA LYS A 312 30.44 14.47 -3.53
C LYS A 312 30.90 13.39 -2.55
N LEU A 313 32.11 12.87 -2.73
CA LEU A 313 32.66 11.82 -1.85
C LEU A 313 32.75 12.28 -0.40
N ALA A 314 33.28 13.49 -0.17
CA ALA A 314 33.33 14.03 1.19
C ALA A 314 31.93 14.25 1.79
N LEU A 315 30.94 14.69 1.01
CA LEU A 315 29.57 14.77 1.53
C LEU A 315 29.01 13.38 1.87
N GLN A 316 29.38 12.36 1.11
CA GLN A 316 29.00 10.98 1.39
C GLN A 316 29.60 10.46 2.71
N ASP A 317 30.83 10.86 3.02
CA ASP A 317 31.54 10.54 4.27
C ASP A 317 30.90 11.20 5.51
N LEU A 318 30.07 12.23 5.33
CA LEU A 318 29.26 12.80 6.42
C LEU A 318 28.50 11.69 7.14
N TRP A 319 27.86 10.77 6.39
CA TRP A 319 27.01 9.73 6.98
C TRP A 319 27.76 8.63 7.73
N THR A 320 29.09 8.55 7.59
CA THR A 320 29.97 7.66 8.36
C THR A 320 30.68 8.40 9.50
N THR A 321 30.52 9.72 9.59
CA THR A 321 31.13 10.55 10.64
C THR A 321 30.46 10.29 11.99
N PRO A 322 31.24 10.22 13.09
CA PRO A 322 30.68 10.15 14.44
C PRO A 322 29.73 11.31 14.71
N HIS A 323 28.61 11.03 15.40
CA HIS A 323 27.55 12.02 15.67
C HIS A 323 28.10 13.32 16.29
N LEU A 324 28.99 13.22 17.28
CA LEU A 324 29.61 14.37 17.96
C LEU A 324 30.43 15.30 17.04
N LEU A 325 30.77 14.86 15.83
CA LEU A 325 31.57 15.61 14.86
C LEU A 325 30.78 15.98 13.60
N ALA A 326 29.52 15.55 13.48
CA ALA A 326 28.74 15.67 12.25
C ALA A 326 28.49 17.14 11.86
N ASP A 327 28.19 18.00 12.83
CA ASP A 327 27.97 19.43 12.63
C ASP A 327 29.26 20.15 12.19
N VAL A 328 30.38 19.84 12.85
CA VAL A 328 31.70 20.40 12.51
C VAL A 328 32.11 19.96 11.11
N TYR A 329 31.94 18.67 10.80
CA TYR A 329 32.24 18.12 9.47
C TYR A 329 31.41 18.79 8.38
N LEU A 330 30.09 18.88 8.59
CA LEU A 330 29.17 19.49 7.62
C LEU A 330 29.52 20.97 7.37
N ARG A 331 29.84 21.73 8.43
CA ARG A 331 30.25 23.14 8.30
C ARG A 331 31.57 23.30 7.57
N ALA A 332 32.54 22.42 7.80
CA ALA A 332 33.79 22.39 7.05
C ALA A 332 33.54 22.10 5.56
N TRP A 333 32.68 21.12 5.26
CA TRP A 333 32.27 20.79 3.90
C TRP A 333 31.58 21.97 3.20
N LEU A 334 30.65 22.65 3.88
CA LEU A 334 29.97 23.85 3.36
C LEU A 334 30.96 24.96 2.99
N GLY A 335 31.97 25.18 3.84
CA GLY A 335 33.05 26.12 3.56
C GLY A 335 33.84 25.74 2.31
N TRP A 336 34.17 24.46 2.15
CA TRP A 336 34.89 23.97 0.97
C TRP A 336 34.06 24.09 -0.31
N ALA A 337 32.79 23.70 -0.28
CA ALA A 337 31.87 23.76 -1.41
C ALA A 337 31.68 25.21 -1.91
N ARG A 338 31.49 26.18 -1.00
CA ARG A 338 31.35 27.61 -1.36
C ARG A 338 32.59 28.22 -2.00
N ARG A 339 33.79 27.76 -1.62
CA ARG A 339 35.06 28.21 -2.21
C ARG A 339 35.49 27.40 -3.43
N SER A 340 34.65 26.48 -3.90
CA SER A 340 35.00 25.59 -5.01
C SER A 340 35.06 26.31 -6.37
N GLN A 341 34.47 27.50 -6.52
CA GLN A 341 34.30 28.16 -7.83
C GLN A 341 33.55 27.28 -8.85
N LEU A 342 32.68 26.39 -8.36
CA LEU A 342 31.81 25.55 -9.16
C LEU A 342 30.37 25.92 -8.82
N GLU A 343 29.72 26.73 -9.67
CA GLU A 343 28.39 27.29 -9.38
C GLU A 343 27.37 26.24 -8.90
N PRO A 344 27.23 25.07 -9.56
CA PRO A 344 26.27 24.05 -9.09
C PRO A 344 26.58 23.52 -7.68
N MET A 345 27.84 23.51 -7.26
CA MET A 345 28.24 23.11 -5.90
C MET A 345 28.06 24.23 -4.88
N ILE A 346 28.19 25.49 -5.28
CA ILE A 346 27.91 26.64 -4.43
C ILE A 346 26.40 26.70 -4.13
N ASP A 347 25.56 26.52 -5.15
CA ASP A 347 24.10 26.44 -5.01
C ASP A 347 23.66 25.28 -4.12
N LEU A 348 24.26 24.12 -4.31
CA LEU A 348 24.06 22.96 -3.45
C LEU A 348 24.43 23.28 -2.00
N ALA A 349 25.57 23.91 -1.75
CA ALA A 349 26.01 24.27 -0.41
C ALA A 349 25.02 25.23 0.28
N ASN A 350 24.46 26.17 -0.45
CA ASN A 350 23.44 27.08 0.08
C ASN A 350 22.15 26.34 0.43
N THR A 351 21.72 25.41 -0.44
CA THR A 351 20.57 24.53 -0.16
C THR A 351 20.82 23.69 1.09
N VAL A 352 21.97 23.00 1.18
CA VAL A 352 22.35 22.18 2.34
C VAL A 352 22.42 23.03 3.61
N LYS A 353 22.93 24.26 3.54
CA LYS A 353 22.97 25.17 4.69
C LYS A 353 21.57 25.56 5.17
N ASN A 354 20.65 25.83 4.24
CA ASN A 354 19.27 26.18 4.58
C ASN A 354 18.51 25.00 5.24
N HIS A 355 19.00 23.78 5.05
CA HIS A 355 18.41 22.55 5.57
C HIS A 355 19.32 21.83 6.59
N GLU A 356 20.33 22.53 7.14
CA GLU A 356 21.38 21.94 7.99
C GLU A 356 20.80 21.19 9.20
N GLU A 357 19.81 21.77 9.87
CA GLU A 357 19.21 21.20 11.08
C GLU A 357 18.56 19.84 10.79
N GLY A 358 17.71 19.74 9.76
CA GLY A 358 17.07 18.48 9.41
C GLY A 358 18.02 17.43 8.82
N ILE A 359 19.15 17.85 8.22
CA ILE A 359 20.22 16.95 7.78
C ILE A 359 20.97 16.39 8.99
N LEU A 360 21.29 17.22 9.97
CA LEU A 360 21.96 16.80 11.21
C LEU A 360 21.03 16.00 12.13
N ARG A 361 19.72 16.22 12.08
CA ARG A 361 18.72 15.44 12.82
C ARG A 361 18.81 13.95 12.53
N TRP A 362 19.21 13.57 11.31
CA TRP A 362 19.45 12.17 10.94
C TRP A 362 20.43 11.45 11.88
N PHE A 363 21.42 12.15 12.44
CA PHE A 363 22.38 11.53 13.37
C PHE A 363 21.76 11.16 14.71
N HIS A 364 20.66 11.79 15.10
CA HIS A 364 19.85 11.45 16.27
C HIS A 364 18.80 10.38 15.93
N SER A 365 17.96 10.64 14.92
CA SER A 365 16.78 9.82 14.62
C SER A 365 17.12 8.51 13.90
N LYS A 366 18.18 8.52 13.08
CA LYS A 366 18.55 7.47 12.12
C LYS A 366 17.41 7.07 11.16
N MET A 367 16.37 7.91 11.04
CA MET A 367 15.27 7.69 10.13
C MET A 367 15.74 7.78 8.68
N THR A 368 15.19 6.96 7.81
CA THR A 368 15.49 7.02 6.37
C THR A 368 14.21 6.75 5.59
N ASN A 369 14.10 7.32 4.38
CA ASN A 369 13.01 6.98 3.47
C ASN A 369 13.23 5.63 2.76
N GLY A 370 14.23 4.83 3.14
CA GLY A 370 14.48 3.52 2.50
C GLY A 370 13.27 2.58 2.59
N LEU A 371 12.48 2.66 3.67
CA LEU A 371 11.21 1.96 3.78
C LEU A 371 10.19 2.44 2.73
N LEU A 372 10.03 3.75 2.60
CA LEU A 372 9.16 4.38 1.60
C LEU A 372 9.61 4.09 0.18
N GLU A 373 10.92 4.03 -0.09
CA GLU A 373 11.46 3.62 -1.39
C GLU A 373 11.05 2.18 -1.72
N GLY A 374 11.16 1.26 -0.76
CA GLY A 374 10.69 -0.12 -0.90
C GLY A 374 9.20 -0.18 -1.21
N ILE A 375 8.38 0.59 -0.47
CA ILE A 375 6.92 0.68 -0.69
C ILE A 375 6.62 1.29 -2.06
N ASN A 376 7.27 2.39 -2.44
CA ASN A 376 7.15 3.01 -3.76
C ASN A 376 7.52 2.03 -4.87
N GLY A 377 8.58 1.23 -4.70
CA GLY A 377 8.96 0.16 -5.61
C GLY A 377 7.83 -0.85 -5.82
N LEU A 378 7.20 -1.30 -4.73
CA LEU A 378 6.03 -2.18 -4.76
C LEU A 378 4.83 -1.53 -5.47
N VAL A 379 4.53 -0.26 -5.16
CA VAL A 379 3.44 0.50 -5.79
C VAL A 379 3.68 0.65 -7.29
N GLN A 380 4.91 0.99 -7.71
CA GLN A 380 5.26 1.09 -9.13
C GLN A 380 5.22 -0.28 -9.83
N ALA A 381 5.56 -1.38 -9.14
CA ALA A 381 5.42 -2.72 -9.69
C ALA A 381 3.94 -3.09 -9.90
N ALA A 382 3.08 -2.86 -8.89
CA ALA A 382 1.64 -3.08 -8.98
C ALA A 382 1.01 -2.25 -10.11
N LYS A 383 1.39 -0.97 -10.22
CA LYS A 383 0.95 -0.06 -11.30
C LYS A 383 1.39 -0.55 -12.68
N ARG A 384 2.65 -1.00 -12.83
CA ARG A 384 3.15 -1.58 -14.10
C ARG A 384 2.37 -2.83 -14.47
N LYS A 385 2.12 -3.72 -13.50
CA LYS A 385 1.33 -4.94 -13.70
C LYS A 385 -0.10 -4.65 -14.17
N ALA A 386 -0.74 -3.63 -13.60
CA ALA A 386 -2.10 -3.21 -13.96
C ALA A 386 -2.18 -2.33 -15.23
N ARG A 387 -1.04 -1.94 -15.82
CA ARG A 387 -0.95 -0.92 -16.90
C ARG A 387 -1.55 0.44 -16.48
N GLY A 388 -1.44 0.77 -15.20
CA GLY A 388 -1.95 2.00 -14.60
C GLY A 388 -3.36 1.89 -14.03
N TYR A 389 -3.70 2.81 -13.12
CA TYR A 389 -5.04 2.93 -12.52
C TYR A 389 -5.71 4.21 -13.00
N ARG A 390 -7.00 4.12 -13.34
CA ARG A 390 -7.81 5.28 -13.73
C ARG A 390 -8.33 6.05 -12.51
N ASN A 391 -8.69 5.32 -11.46
CA ASN A 391 -9.21 5.84 -10.21
C ASN A 391 -8.10 5.81 -9.14
N VAL A 392 -7.86 6.95 -8.48
CA VAL A 392 -6.82 7.06 -7.44
C VAL A 392 -7.19 6.30 -6.18
N HIS A 393 -8.48 6.19 -5.84
CA HIS A 393 -8.94 5.38 -4.72
C HIS A 393 -8.60 3.88 -4.91
N ASN A 394 -8.73 3.36 -6.13
CA ASN A 394 -8.29 2.00 -6.45
C ASN A 394 -6.78 1.83 -6.33
N LEU A 395 -5.99 2.85 -6.71
CA LEU A 395 -4.54 2.82 -6.51
C LEU A 395 -4.21 2.80 -5.01
N ILE A 396 -4.83 3.66 -4.20
CA ILE A 396 -4.62 3.74 -2.75
C ILE A 396 -4.96 2.41 -2.08
N ALA A 397 -6.11 1.80 -2.39
CA ALA A 397 -6.46 0.49 -1.85
C ALA A 397 -5.43 -0.59 -2.23
N MET A 398 -4.89 -0.54 -3.46
CA MET A 398 -3.80 -1.44 -3.87
C MET A 398 -2.48 -1.15 -3.14
N VAL A 399 -2.20 0.11 -2.77
CA VAL A 399 -1.06 0.44 -1.92
C VAL A 399 -1.21 -0.25 -0.57
N TYR A 400 -2.34 -0.08 0.11
CA TYR A 400 -2.60 -0.74 1.39
C TYR A 400 -2.49 -2.25 1.28
N MET A 401 -3.13 -2.86 0.26
CA MET A 401 -3.07 -4.30 0.08
C MET A 401 -1.65 -4.82 -0.16
N THR A 402 -0.82 -4.09 -0.91
CA THR A 402 0.53 -4.54 -1.26
C THR A 402 1.52 -4.27 -0.13
N ALA A 403 1.44 -3.10 0.49
CA ALA A 403 2.38 -2.65 1.51
C ALA A 403 2.04 -3.17 2.91
N ASN A 404 0.75 -3.36 3.24
CA ASN A 404 0.31 -3.80 4.58
C ASN A 404 -0.11 -5.27 4.63
N LYS A 405 0.05 -6.03 3.53
CA LYS A 405 -0.43 -7.41 3.35
C LYS A 405 -0.22 -8.35 4.54
N LEU A 406 0.95 -8.27 5.18
CA LEU A 406 1.35 -9.14 6.30
C LEU A 406 1.18 -8.49 7.67
N ARG A 407 0.78 -7.21 7.69
CA ARG A 407 0.74 -6.36 8.89
C ARG A 407 -0.67 -6.16 9.42
N LEU A 408 -1.70 -6.47 8.63
CA LEU A 408 -3.11 -6.37 9.02
C LEU A 408 -3.74 -7.77 9.06
N PRO A 409 -4.25 -8.23 10.21
CA PRO A 409 -4.86 -9.57 10.35
C PRO A 409 -5.96 -9.84 9.32
N ALA A 410 -6.79 -8.82 9.04
CA ALA A 410 -7.85 -8.87 8.02
C ALA A 410 -7.33 -9.11 6.59
N LEU A 411 -6.07 -8.77 6.29
CA LEU A 411 -5.42 -9.00 5.00
C LEU A 411 -4.50 -10.23 4.98
N GLY A 412 -4.01 -10.66 6.16
CA GLY A 412 -3.03 -11.73 6.33
C GLY A 412 -3.60 -13.13 6.59
N ALA A 413 -4.93 -13.27 6.71
CA ALA A 413 -5.56 -14.53 7.07
C ALA A 413 -5.30 -15.64 6.02
N ARG A 414 -4.39 -16.56 6.39
CA ARG A 414 -3.91 -17.77 5.69
C ARG A 414 -2.79 -17.57 4.64
N ARG A 415 -1.60 -17.22 5.15
CA ARG A 415 -0.31 -17.74 4.67
C ARG A 415 0.49 -18.25 5.87
N VAL A 416 0.08 -19.40 6.39
CA VAL A 416 0.99 -20.30 7.12
C VAL A 416 1.19 -21.50 6.21
#